data_AF-A0A977KUK3-F1
#
_entry.id   AF-A0A977KUK3-F1
#
_cell.length_a   1.000
_cell.length_b   1.000
_cell.length_c   1.000
_cell.angle_alpha   90.00
_cell.angle_beta   90.00
_cell.angle_gamma   90.00
#
_symmetry.space_group_name_H-M   'P 1'
#
loop_
_entity.id
_entity.type
_entity.pdbx_description
1 polymer ?
#
loop_
_entity_poly.entity_id
_entity_poly.type
_entity_poly.pdbx_seq_one_letter_code
_entity_poly.pdbx_strand_id
1 'polypeptide(L)' 'MRKAIYYLPKSCGVIRRWLGEIVAYFDNRTTQGVVEGINNKLKVIKRRSYGFRNFDNFVLRCELSFASVS' A
#
# COMPACT_ATOMS: atom_id res chain seq x y z
N MET A 1 -7.38 19.15 -17.38
CA MET A 1 -6.10 18.45 -17.10
C MET A 1 -4.84 19.29 -17.37
N ARG A 2 -4.81 20.23 -18.34
CA ARG A 2 -3.60 21.01 -18.67
C ARG A 2 -2.97 21.79 -17.50
N LYS A 3 -3.79 22.38 -16.60
CA LYS A 3 -3.28 23.04 -15.40
C LYS A 3 -2.66 22.08 -14.38
N ALA A 4 -3.24 20.90 -14.18
CA ALA A 4 -2.75 19.92 -13.20
C ALA A 4 -1.37 19.33 -13.57
N ILE A 5 -1.10 19.17 -14.87
CA ILE A 5 0.20 18.69 -15.36
C ILE A 5 1.33 19.65 -15.01
N TYR A 6 1.04 20.97 -14.97
CA TYR A 6 2.02 21.99 -14.60
C TYR A 6 2.40 21.91 -13.11
N TYR A 7 1.42 21.70 -12.23
CA TYR A 7 1.65 21.64 -10.78
C TYR A 7 2.11 20.26 -10.29
N LEU A 8 1.70 19.18 -10.97
CA LEU A 8 1.92 17.78 -10.54
C LEU A 8 2.36 16.88 -11.71
N PRO A 9 3.46 17.21 -12.40
CA PRO A 9 3.87 16.50 -13.62
C PRO A 9 4.14 15.00 -13.36
N LYS A 10 4.72 14.67 -12.20
CA LYS A 10 5.00 13.28 -11.81
C LYS A 10 3.72 12.47 -11.57
N SER A 11 2.76 13.03 -10.83
CA SER A 11 1.50 12.35 -10.55
C SER A 11 0.69 12.11 -11.82
N CYS A 12 0.64 13.09 -12.73
CA CYS A 12 -0.01 12.91 -14.03
C CYS A 12 0.65 11.82 -14.88
N GLY A 13 1.98 11.70 -14.82
CA GLY A 13 2.72 10.63 -15.49
C GLY A 13 2.38 9.24 -14.94
N VAL A 14 2.31 9.10 -13.61
CA VAL A 14 1.94 7.85 -12.93
C VAL A 14 0.50 7.46 -13.25
N ILE A 15 -0.45 8.39 -13.14
CA ILE A 15 -1.86 8.14 -13.47
C ILE A 15 -2.00 7.67 -14.92
N ARG A 16 -1.33 8.33 -15.88
CA ARG A 16 -1.38 7.93 -17.29
C ARG A 16 -0.77 6.54 -17.52
N ARG A 17 0.30 6.19 -16.82
CA ARG A 17 0.95 4.87 -16.93
C ARG A 17 0.09 3.74 -16.38
N TRP A 18 -0.65 3.98 -15.31
CA TRP A 18 -1.43 2.96 -14.60
C TRP A 18 -2.95 3.03 -14.86
N LEU A 19 -3.39 3.91 -15.76
CA LEU A 19 -4.81 4.14 -16.04
C LEU A 19 -5.55 2.86 -16.46
N GLY A 20 -4.90 1.99 -17.24
CA GLY A 20 -5.48 0.71 -17.66
C GLY A 20 -5.82 -0.21 -16.49
N GLU A 21 -4.89 -0.38 -15.55
CA GLU A 21 -5.09 -1.17 -14.33
C GLU A 21 -6.16 -0.54 -13.41
N ILE A 22 -6.17 0.79 -13.32
CA ILE A 22 -7.19 1.53 -12.57
C ILE A 22 -8.58 1.31 -13.15
N VAL A 23 -8.72 1.27 -14.48
CA VAL A 23 -10.01 1.00 -15.14
C VAL A 23 -10.41 -0.46 -14.98
N ALA A 24 -9.48 -1.40 -15.15
CA ALA A 24 -9.72 -2.84 -14.98
C ALA A 24 -10.20 -3.22 -13.56
N TYR A 25 -9.82 -2.45 -12.53
CA TYR A 25 -10.35 -2.57 -11.17
C TYR A 25 -11.87 -2.42 -11.11
N PHE A 26 -12.46 -1.52 -11.91
CA PHE A 26 -13.91 -1.29 -11.93
C PHE A 26 -14.67 -2.43 -12.62
N ASP A 27 -14.05 -3.09 -13.59
CA ASP A 27 -14.63 -4.24 -14.30
C ASP A 27 -14.62 -5.51 -13.43
N ASN A 28 -13.51 -5.78 -12.73
CA ASN A 28 -13.35 -7.01 -11.93
C ASN A 28 -13.79 -6.87 -10.46
N ARG A 29 -14.13 -5.66 -9.99
CA ARG A 29 -14.43 -5.34 -8.58
C ARG A 29 -13.42 -5.91 -7.57
N THR A 30 -12.17 -6.06 -7.97
CA THR A 30 -11.11 -6.61 -7.11
C THR A 30 -10.85 -5.63 -5.98
N THR A 31 -11.54 -5.75 -4.84
CA THR A 31 -11.44 -4.72 -3.79
C THR A 31 -10.00 -4.60 -3.27
N GLN A 32 -9.49 -3.37 -3.14
CA GLN A 32 -8.19 -3.14 -2.48
C GLN A 32 -8.25 -3.36 -0.97
N GLY A 33 -9.42 -3.70 -0.41
CA GLY A 33 -9.64 -3.79 1.03
C GLY A 33 -8.73 -4.80 1.75
N VAL A 34 -8.42 -5.94 1.11
CA VAL A 34 -7.46 -6.91 1.68
C VAL A 34 -6.05 -6.30 1.76
N VAL A 35 -5.60 -5.64 0.68
CA VAL A 35 -4.28 -4.99 0.61
C VAL A 35 -4.20 -3.82 1.59
N GLU A 36 -5.26 -3.01 1.70
CA GLU A 36 -5.37 -1.92 2.67
C GLU A 36 -5.34 -2.43 4.11
N GLY A 37 -6.03 -3.54 4.41
CA GLY A 37 -6.02 -4.19 5.71
C GLY A 37 -4.62 -4.65 6.11
N ILE A 38 -3.91 -5.30 5.19
CA ILE A 38 -2.51 -5.71 5.37
C ILE A 38 -1.63 -4.48 5.62
N ASN A 39 -1.73 -3.45 4.78
CA ASN A 39 -0.94 -2.22 4.92
C ASN A 39 -1.19 -1.52 6.26
N ASN A 40 -2.43 -1.49 6.73
CA ASN A 40 -2.76 -0.89 8.02
C ASN A 40 -2.15 -1.69 9.19
N LYS A 41 -2.22 -3.02 9.16
CA LYS A 41 -1.63 -3.88 10.18
C LYS A 41 -0.10 -3.74 10.24
N LEU A 42 0.56 -3.72 9.08
CA LEU A 42 2.00 -3.43 8.98
C LEU A 42 2.35 -2.04 9.54
N LYS A 43 1.54 -1.02 9.24
CA LYS A 43 1.73 0.35 9.75
C LYS A 43 1.59 0.42 11.28
N VAL A 44 0.66 -0.35 11.87
CA VAL A 44 0.53 -0.49 13.33
C VAL A 44 1.76 -1.17 13.94
N ILE A 45 2.24 -2.27 13.35
CA ILE A 45 3.44 -2.99 13.81
C ILE A 45 4.67 -2.08 13.79
N LYS A 46 4.83 -1.29 12.72
CA LYS A 46 5.90 -0.28 12.58
C LYS A 46 5.81 0.83 13.62
N ARG A 47 4.60 1.31 13.95
CA ARG A 47 4.41 2.34 15.00
C ARG A 47 4.73 1.80 16.39
N ARG A 48 4.37 0.54 16.68
CA ARG A 48 4.58 -0.11 17.98
C ARG A 48 6.04 -0.55 18.23
N SER A 49 6.95 -0.40 17.27
CA SER A 49 8.32 -0.89 17.42
C SER A 49 9.33 0.18 17.79
N TYR A 50 8.94 1.47 17.81
CA TYR A 50 9.84 2.60 18.08
C TYR A 50 11.14 2.61 17.23
N GLY A 51 11.14 1.90 16.10
CA GLY A 51 12.29 1.71 15.23
C GLY A 51 12.84 0.29 15.26
N PHE A 52 12.71 -0.42 14.13
CA PHE A 52 13.41 -1.70 13.93
C PHE A 52 14.85 -1.43 13.49
N ARG A 53 15.82 -1.87 14.27
CA ARG A 53 17.26 -1.81 13.90
C ARG A 53 17.66 -2.88 12.89
N ASN A 54 16.99 -4.03 12.95
CA ASN A 54 17.11 -5.11 11.98
C ASN A 54 15.75 -5.32 11.29
N PHE A 55 15.75 -5.36 9.97
CA PHE A 55 14.57 -5.64 9.16
C PHE A 55 14.03 -7.06 9.38
N ASP A 56 14.89 -8.05 9.67
CA ASP A 56 14.46 -9.42 9.95
C ASP A 56 13.51 -9.47 11.15
N ASN A 57 13.78 -8.65 12.18
CA ASN A 57 12.91 -8.54 13.35
C ASN A 57 11.55 -7.90 13.02
N PHE A 58 11.49 -7.04 11.99
CA PHE A 58 10.21 -6.54 11.50
C PHE A 58 9.42 -7.65 10.82
N VAL A 59 10.06 -8.44 9.96
CA VAL A 59 9.43 -9.58 9.26
C VAL A 59 8.91 -10.60 10.26
N LEU A 60 9.73 -11.03 11.21
CA LEU A 60 9.35 -11.99 12.25
C LEU A 60 8.13 -11.50 13.04
N ARG A 61 8.08 -10.21 13.38
CA ARG A 61 6.94 -9.62 14.10
C ARG A 61 5.69 -9.52 13.25
N CYS A 62 5.83 -9.34 11.94
CA CYS A 62 4.72 -9.41 11.00
C CYS A 62 4.16 -10.83 10.95
N GLU A 63 5.00 -11.84 10.73
CA GLU A 63 4.60 -13.25 10.69
C GLU A 63 3.85 -13.66 11.97
N LEU A 64 4.42 -13.36 13.15
CA LEU A 64 3.77 -13.63 14.42
C LEU A 64 2.41 -12.93 14.54
N SER A 65 2.31 -11.68 14.08
CA SER A 65 1.05 -10.91 14.16
C SER A 65 -0.02 -11.42 13.20
N PHE A 66 0.35 -12.02 12.06
CA PHE A 66 -0.60 -12.65 11.15
C PHE A 66 -0.99 -14.05 11.61
N ALA A 67 -0.06 -14.84 12.15
CA ALA A 67 -0.31 -16.19 12.66
C ALA A 67 -1.21 -16.21 13.91
N SER A 68 -1.14 -15.21 14.78
CA SER A 68 -1.98 -15.12 15.99
C SER A 68 -3.43 -14.67 15.75
N VAL A 69 -3.82 -14.45 14.49
CA VAL A 69 -5.19 -14.07 14.08
C VAL A 69 -5.85 -15.14 13.18
N SER A 70 -5.27 -16.35 13.10
CA SER A 70 -5.85 -17.53 12.45
C SER A 70 -6.24 -18.57 13.50
#